data_AF-A0A2P6SJG0-F1
#
_entry.id   AF-A0A2P6SJG0-F1
#
_cell.length_a   1.000
_cell.length_b   1.000
_cell.length_c   1.000
_cell.angle_alpha   90.00
_cell.angle_beta   90.00
_cell.angle_gamma   90.00
#
_symmetry.space_group_name_H-M   'P 1'
#
loop_
_entity.id
_entity.type
_entity.pdbx_description
1 polymer ?
#
loop_
_entity_poly.entity_id
_entity_poly.type
_entity_poly.pdbx_seq_one_letter_code
_entity_poly.pdbx_strand_id
1 'polypeptide(L)'
;MEKGRLIRLNDHWVSIAIDNLDSFGDVGYLDFRFLDQLLPHCSKDQLIHIEKSTKDVDLTPITDKLWRRFFERDFGGKATDEVIQKMKIKKMSFKWSELYQAKSKRMEDDEKEVGERLKKLYEKEAARKQSRQVKVLDKVPPSSSSNKRTGSKKESKLMNKLRKQHLNCLEMRNIQAMKMKRTAATCSGPIRKPRTSIKPMNVF
;
A
#
# COMPACT_ATOMS: atom_id res chain seq x y z
N MET A 1 -29.71 59.68 14.65
CA MET A 1 -29.02 58.40 14.91
C MET A 1 -30.06 57.42 15.42
N GLU A 2 -30.66 56.66 14.51
CA GLU A 2 -31.63 55.62 14.87
C GLU A 2 -30.89 54.50 15.60
N LYS A 3 -31.26 54.26 16.85
CA LYS A 3 -30.81 53.09 17.60
C LYS A 3 -31.38 51.87 16.90
N GLY A 4 -30.52 51.15 16.20
CA GLY A 4 -30.85 49.89 15.52
C GLY A 4 -31.66 49.01 16.46
N ARG A 5 -32.88 48.66 16.03
CA ARG A 5 -33.68 47.63 16.67
C ARG A 5 -32.82 46.37 16.68
N LEU A 6 -32.38 45.96 17.87
CA LEU A 6 -31.95 44.59 18.14
C LEU A 6 -33.16 43.71 17.83
N ILE A 7 -33.24 43.21 16.60
CA ILE A 7 -34.17 42.17 16.22
C ILE A 7 -33.84 41.02 17.16
N ARG A 8 -34.71 40.74 18.14
CA ARG A 8 -34.70 39.44 18.79
C ARG A 8 -34.85 38.45 17.64
N LEU A 9 -33.81 37.66 17.40
CA LEU A 9 -33.86 36.57 16.45
C LEU A 9 -35.11 35.74 16.78
N ASN A 10 -36.13 35.78 15.93
CA ASN A 10 -37.26 34.87 16.10
C ASN A 10 -36.73 33.49 15.70
N ASP A 11 -36.86 32.51 16.59
CA ASP A 11 -36.46 31.11 16.36
C ASP A 11 -37.01 30.55 15.03
N HIS A 12 -38.14 31.09 14.55
CA HIS A 12 -38.72 30.78 13.25
C HIS A 12 -37.78 31.09 12.06
N TRP A 13 -37.09 32.24 12.06
CA TRP A 13 -36.15 32.59 10.98
C TRP A 13 -34.91 31.72 11.01
N VAL A 14 -34.46 31.32 12.20
CA VAL A 14 -33.35 30.40 12.37
C VAL A 14 -33.73 29.03 11.81
N SER A 15 -34.92 28.52 12.11
CA SER A 15 -35.43 27.26 11.55
C SER A 15 -35.46 27.29 10.02
N ILE A 16 -36.06 28.33 9.43
CA ILE A 16 -36.14 28.48 7.97
C ILE A 16 -34.74 28.56 7.35
N ALA A 17 -33.80 29.26 8.00
CA ALA A 17 -32.44 29.37 7.53
C ALA A 17 -31.70 28.02 7.59
N ILE A 18 -31.91 27.23 8.65
CA ILE A 18 -31.37 25.87 8.76
C ILE A 18 -31.93 24.98 7.64
N ASP A 19 -33.23 25.10 7.34
CA ASP A 19 -33.87 24.31 6.28
C ASP A 19 -33.35 24.67 4.87
N ASN A 20 -32.89 25.90 4.67
CA ASN A 20 -32.43 26.42 3.37
C ASN A 20 -30.91 26.63 3.30
N LEU A 21 -30.16 25.90 4.12
CA LEU A 21 -28.74 26.14 4.31
C LEU A 21 -27.90 25.99 3.03
N ASP A 22 -28.32 25.11 2.12
CA ASP A 22 -27.68 24.90 0.82
C ASP A 22 -27.68 26.14 -0.09
N SER A 23 -28.58 27.09 0.16
CA SER A 23 -28.71 28.31 -0.64
C SER A 23 -27.87 29.47 -0.10
N PHE A 24 -27.19 29.30 1.04
CA PHE A 24 -26.36 30.36 1.63
C PHE A 24 -25.03 30.47 0.90
N GLY A 25 -24.81 31.61 0.26
CA GLY A 25 -23.52 32.01 -0.31
C GLY A 25 -22.78 32.98 0.61
N ASP A 26 -22.80 34.26 0.26
CA ASP A 26 -22.22 35.33 1.08
C ASP A 26 -23.10 35.60 2.31
N VAL A 27 -22.49 35.57 3.49
CA VAL A 27 -23.15 35.86 4.79
C VAL A 27 -22.55 37.06 5.50
N GLY A 28 -21.67 37.83 4.83
CA GLY A 28 -20.98 38.95 5.45
C GLY A 28 -21.91 40.08 5.94
N TYR A 29 -23.14 40.15 5.42
CA TYR A 29 -24.15 41.12 5.82
C TYR A 29 -24.97 40.69 7.05
N LEU A 30 -24.83 39.44 7.53
CA LEU A 30 -25.60 38.91 8.65
C LEU A 30 -24.93 39.20 10.00
N ASP A 31 -25.73 39.35 11.04
CA ASP A 31 -25.22 39.56 12.40
C ASP A 31 -24.49 38.32 12.91
N PHE A 32 -23.35 38.51 13.59
CA PHE A 32 -22.57 37.42 14.19
C PHE A 32 -23.40 36.59 15.18
N ARG A 33 -24.37 37.19 15.88
CA ARG A 33 -25.28 36.45 16.78
C ARG A 33 -26.21 35.50 16.02
N PHE A 34 -26.61 35.86 14.81
CA PHE A 34 -27.40 35.01 13.93
C PHE A 34 -26.56 33.85 13.40
N LEU A 35 -25.34 34.17 12.95
CA LEU A 35 -24.39 33.18 12.46
C LEU A 35 -23.96 32.18 13.55
N ASP A 36 -23.83 32.61 14.80
CA ASP A 36 -23.49 31.72 15.93
C ASP A 36 -24.59 30.68 16.22
N GLN A 37 -25.84 30.96 15.83
CA GLN A 37 -26.95 30.00 15.93
C GLN A 37 -27.10 29.15 14.67
N LEU A 38 -26.87 29.71 13.49
CA LEU A 38 -27.05 29.02 12.20
C LEU A 38 -25.88 28.08 11.88
N LEU A 39 -24.64 28.59 11.96
CA LEU A 39 -23.44 27.88 11.48
C LEU A 39 -23.14 26.55 12.18
N PRO A 40 -23.48 26.33 13.47
CA PRO A 40 -23.34 25.01 14.09
C PRO A 40 -24.14 23.89 13.43
N HIS A 41 -25.21 24.22 12.71
CA HIS A 41 -26.02 23.25 11.98
C HIS A 41 -25.47 22.97 10.56
N CYS A 42 -24.46 23.72 10.12
CA CYS A 42 -23.86 23.50 8.82
C CYS A 42 -23.11 22.17 8.74
N SER A 43 -23.22 21.52 7.58
CA SER A 43 -22.26 20.55 7.13
C SER A 43 -20.92 21.24 6.83
N LYS A 44 -19.86 20.44 6.82
CA LYS A 44 -18.51 20.90 6.50
C LYS A 44 -18.46 21.56 5.12
N ASP A 45 -19.06 20.93 4.12
CA ASP A 45 -18.97 21.39 2.73
C ASP A 45 -19.74 22.71 2.53
N GLN A 46 -20.86 22.86 3.23
CA GLN A 46 -21.62 24.12 3.30
C GLN A 46 -20.77 25.21 3.97
N LEU A 47 -20.08 24.91 5.08
CA LEU A 47 -19.21 25.88 5.74
C LEU A 47 -18.06 26.34 4.82
N ILE A 48 -17.45 25.41 4.07
CA ILE A 48 -16.43 25.74 3.05
C ILE A 48 -17.00 26.65 1.97
N HIS A 49 -18.23 26.38 1.51
CA HIS A 49 -18.89 27.19 0.50
C HIS A 49 -19.15 28.62 0.98
N ILE A 50 -19.66 28.76 2.21
CA ILE A 50 -19.93 30.06 2.84
C ILE A 50 -18.63 30.86 3.04
N GLU A 51 -17.57 30.23 3.55
CA GLU A 51 -16.26 30.90 3.72
C GLU A 51 -15.62 31.31 2.39
N LYS A 52 -15.84 30.56 1.31
CA LYS A 52 -15.34 30.94 -0.03
C LYS A 52 -16.15 32.06 -0.67
N SER A 53 -17.44 32.11 -0.38
CA SER A 53 -18.37 33.12 -0.92
C SER A 53 -18.25 34.45 -0.17
N THR A 54 -17.97 34.39 1.14
CA THR A 54 -17.80 35.57 2.00
C THR A 54 -16.34 36.03 1.97
N LYS A 55 -15.99 36.99 1.11
CA LYS A 55 -14.60 37.45 0.94
C LYS A 55 -14.24 38.66 1.80
N ASP A 56 -15.23 39.44 2.23
CA ASP A 56 -15.01 40.77 2.81
C ASP A 56 -15.16 40.79 4.34
N VAL A 57 -15.62 39.70 4.97
CA VAL A 57 -15.88 39.63 6.41
C VAL A 57 -15.19 38.42 7.05
N ASP A 58 -14.38 38.68 8.07
CA ASP A 58 -13.69 37.64 8.84
C ASP A 58 -14.67 36.86 9.73
N LEU A 59 -15.09 35.69 9.26
CA LEU A 59 -15.95 34.75 10.02
C LEU A 59 -15.18 33.90 11.05
N THR A 60 -13.85 34.03 11.09
CA THR A 60 -12.92 33.27 11.93
C THR A 60 -13.40 33.12 13.40
N PRO A 61 -13.93 34.13 14.10
CA PRO A 61 -14.32 34.00 15.52
C PRO A 61 -15.38 32.93 15.79
N ILE A 62 -16.26 32.67 14.82
CA ILE A 62 -17.31 31.65 14.90
C ILE A 62 -16.81 30.35 14.28
N THR A 63 -16.24 30.44 13.07
CA THR A 63 -15.91 29.24 12.28
C THR A 63 -14.74 28.46 12.85
N ASP A 64 -13.78 29.09 13.53
CA ASP A 64 -12.62 28.39 14.09
C ASP A 64 -13.02 27.33 15.13
N LYS A 65 -14.06 27.60 15.93
CA LYS A 65 -14.64 26.62 16.88
C LYS A 65 -15.29 25.45 16.15
N LEU A 66 -15.98 25.72 15.04
CA LEU A 66 -16.65 24.70 14.22
C LEU A 66 -15.62 23.82 13.50
N TRP A 67 -14.59 24.43 12.93
CA TRP A 67 -13.48 23.73 12.30
C TRP A 67 -12.75 22.80 13.25
N ARG A 68 -12.55 23.21 14.52
CA ARG A 68 -12.00 22.31 15.54
C ARG A 68 -12.89 21.08 15.76
N ARG A 69 -14.21 21.26 15.86
CA ARG A 69 -15.16 20.15 16.02
C ARG A 69 -15.17 19.21 14.81
N PHE A 70 -15.11 19.76 13.60
CA PHE A 70 -15.00 18.94 12.38
C PHE A 70 -13.69 18.17 12.32
N PHE A 71 -12.58 18.81 12.72
CA PHE A 71 -11.30 18.14 12.79
C PHE A 71 -11.32 16.97 13.79
N GLU A 72 -11.89 17.17 14.97
CA GLU A 72 -12.04 16.11 15.96
C GLU A 72 -12.96 14.98 15.48
N ARG A 73 -14.06 15.32 14.80
CA ARG A 73 -15.00 14.32 14.25
C ARG A 73 -14.36 13.47 13.16
N ASP A 74 -13.66 14.09 12.22
CA ASP A 74 -13.17 13.41 11.02
C ASP A 74 -11.83 12.69 11.27
N PHE A 75 -10.98 13.24 12.14
CA PHE A 75 -9.65 12.70 12.42
C PHE A 75 -9.46 12.12 13.83
N GLY A 76 -10.45 12.30 14.70
CA GLY A 76 -10.42 11.85 16.09
C GLY A 76 -9.78 12.84 17.08
N GLY A 77 -10.12 12.68 18.35
CA GLY A 77 -9.59 13.48 19.46
C GLY A 77 -8.07 13.39 19.60
N LYS A 78 -7.48 12.20 19.46
CA LYS A 78 -6.02 12.01 19.57
C LYS A 78 -5.23 12.89 18.60
N ALA A 79 -5.68 12.94 17.34
CA ALA A 79 -5.02 13.77 16.34
C ALA A 79 -5.18 15.27 16.64
N THR A 80 -6.31 15.66 17.22
CA THR A 80 -6.59 17.04 17.64
C THR A 80 -5.66 17.43 18.78
N ASP A 81 -5.49 16.56 19.78
CA ASP A 81 -4.58 16.77 20.90
C ASP A 81 -3.13 16.90 20.45
N GLU A 82 -2.69 16.06 19.51
CA GLU A 82 -1.35 16.18 18.91
C GLU A 82 -1.13 17.55 18.26
N VAL A 83 -2.12 18.05 17.51
CA VAL A 83 -2.04 19.36 16.87
C VAL A 83 -1.96 20.47 17.93
N ILE A 84 -2.79 20.40 18.97
CA ILE A 84 -2.77 21.36 20.09
C ILE A 84 -1.41 21.32 20.81
N GLN A 85 -0.86 20.14 21.07
CA GLN A 85 0.46 19.99 21.67
C GLN A 85 1.56 20.58 20.77
N LYS A 86 1.53 20.29 19.46
CA LYS A 86 2.48 20.85 18.49
C LYS A 86 2.43 22.38 18.45
N MET A 87 1.23 22.95 18.50
CA MET A 87 1.04 24.41 18.59
C MET A 87 1.63 24.99 19.88
N LYS A 88 1.35 24.37 21.02
CA LYS A 88 1.88 24.79 22.34
C LYS A 88 3.41 24.78 22.36
N ILE A 89 4.02 23.71 21.85
CA ILE A 89 5.48 23.57 21.78
C ILE A 89 6.09 24.66 20.90
N LYS A 90 5.50 24.91 19.73
CA LYS A 90 6.00 25.92 18.78
C LYS A 90 5.60 27.35 19.14
N LYS A 91 4.75 27.56 20.16
CA LYS A 91 4.16 28.85 20.54
C LYS A 91 3.49 29.57 19.34
N MET A 92 2.84 28.81 18.47
CA MET A 92 2.15 29.34 17.28
C MET A 92 0.70 28.88 17.29
N SER A 93 -0.22 29.81 16.99
CA SER A 93 -1.63 29.52 16.72
C SER A 93 -1.86 29.49 15.21
N PHE A 94 -2.46 28.41 14.71
CA PHE A 94 -2.93 28.33 13.34
C PHE A 94 -4.46 28.28 13.31
N LYS A 95 -5.05 28.74 12.21
CA LYS A 95 -6.49 28.60 11.99
C LYS A 95 -6.84 27.12 11.82
N TRP A 96 -7.91 26.66 12.47
CA TRP A 96 -8.32 25.26 12.36
C TRP A 96 -8.75 24.87 10.94
N SER A 97 -9.28 25.83 10.17
CA SER A 97 -9.63 25.66 8.75
C SER A 97 -8.41 25.27 7.90
N GLU A 98 -7.29 25.98 8.06
CA GLU A 98 -6.05 25.73 7.32
C GLU A 98 -5.46 24.37 7.67
N LEU A 99 -5.47 24.00 8.95
CA LEU A 99 -5.01 22.68 9.41
C LEU A 99 -5.86 21.55 8.85
N TYR A 100 -7.18 21.76 8.82
CA TYR A 100 -8.11 20.80 8.26
C TYR A 100 -7.83 20.58 6.77
N GLN A 101 -7.69 21.65 6.00
CA GLN A 101 -7.40 21.58 4.56
C GLN A 101 -6.04 20.92 4.30
N ALA A 102 -5.00 21.33 5.03
CA ALA A 102 -3.66 20.76 4.90
C ALA A 102 -3.63 19.27 5.22
N LYS A 103 -4.37 18.83 6.23
CA LYS A 103 -4.46 17.40 6.59
C LYS A 103 -5.30 16.60 5.60
N SER A 104 -6.42 17.16 5.15
CA SER A 104 -7.28 16.52 4.14
C SER A 104 -6.51 16.26 2.85
N LYS A 105 -5.74 17.24 2.39
CA LYS A 105 -4.89 17.11 1.20
C LYS A 105 -3.84 16.00 1.36
N ARG A 106 -3.21 15.88 2.53
CA ARG A 106 -2.25 14.79 2.80
C ARG A 106 -2.91 13.41 2.69
N MET A 107 -4.12 13.26 3.23
CA MET A 107 -4.84 11.98 3.12
C MET A 107 -5.21 11.66 1.67
N GLU A 108 -5.67 12.65 0.90
CA GLU A 108 -5.98 12.49 -0.52
C GLU A 108 -4.74 12.07 -1.32
N ASP A 109 -3.58 12.69 -1.04
CA ASP A 109 -2.30 12.33 -1.66
C ASP A 109 -1.88 10.89 -1.30
N ASP A 110 -2.02 10.50 -0.03
CA ASP A 110 -1.70 9.15 0.46
C ASP A 110 -2.64 8.09 -0.17
N GLU A 111 -3.95 8.38 -0.25
CA GLU A 111 -4.94 7.52 -0.90
C GLU A 111 -4.63 7.34 -2.39
N LYS A 112 -4.30 8.43 -3.08
CA LYS A 112 -3.90 8.41 -4.49
C LYS A 112 -2.65 7.57 -4.69
N GLU A 113 -1.64 7.72 -3.83
CA GLU A 113 -0.42 6.92 -3.91
C GLU A 113 -0.72 5.42 -3.76
N VAL A 114 -1.54 5.04 -2.76
CA VAL A 114 -1.95 3.65 -2.55
C VAL A 114 -2.73 3.13 -3.76
N GLY A 115 -3.65 3.93 -4.30
CA GLY A 115 -4.40 3.61 -5.52
C GLY A 115 -3.50 3.37 -6.73
N GLU A 116 -2.50 4.22 -6.93
CA GLU A 116 -1.51 4.06 -8.01
C GLU A 116 -0.65 2.81 -7.83
N ARG A 117 -0.21 2.53 -6.59
CA ARG A 117 0.54 1.31 -6.27
C ARG A 117 -0.29 0.06 -6.59
N LEU A 118 -1.56 0.06 -6.20
CA LEU A 118 -2.49 -1.04 -6.47
C LEU A 118 -2.71 -1.24 -7.98
N LYS A 119 -2.94 -0.15 -8.72
CA LYS A 119 -3.10 -0.17 -10.18
C LYS A 119 -1.88 -0.81 -10.86
N LYS A 120 -0.66 -0.41 -10.47
CA LYS A 120 0.59 -0.98 -11.00
C LYS A 120 0.71 -2.49 -10.74
N LEU A 121 0.25 -2.97 -9.58
CA LEU A 121 0.24 -4.41 -9.26
C LEU A 121 -0.71 -5.19 -10.18
N TYR A 122 -1.90 -4.66 -10.43
CA TYR A 122 -2.86 -5.28 -11.35
C TYR A 122 -2.35 -5.30 -12.80
N GLU A 123 -1.78 -4.20 -13.28
CA GLU A 123 -1.17 -4.12 -14.63
C GLU A 123 -0.04 -5.13 -14.79
N LYS A 124 0.84 -5.24 -13.79
CA LYS A 124 1.93 -6.22 -13.78
C LYS A 124 1.40 -7.66 -13.84
N GLU A 125 0.36 -7.97 -13.07
CA GLU A 125 -0.24 -9.29 -13.04
C GLU A 125 -0.99 -9.61 -14.34
N ALA A 126 -1.69 -8.63 -14.91
CA ALA A 126 -2.33 -8.75 -16.22
C ALA A 126 -1.29 -9.02 -17.32
N ALA A 127 -0.19 -8.27 -17.34
CA ALA A 127 0.91 -8.50 -18.28
C ALA A 127 1.54 -9.89 -18.12
N ARG A 128 1.70 -10.37 -16.87
CA ARG A 128 2.17 -11.73 -16.59
C ARG A 128 1.24 -12.79 -17.18
N LYS A 129 -0.07 -12.64 -17.01
CA LYS A 129 -1.08 -13.54 -17.58
C LYS A 129 -1.08 -13.49 -19.11
N GLN A 130 -1.06 -12.29 -19.69
CA GLN A 130 -0.99 -12.07 -21.15
C GLN A 130 0.28 -12.67 -21.77
N SER A 131 1.43 -12.60 -21.08
CA SER A 131 2.68 -13.22 -21.55
C SER A 131 2.63 -14.76 -21.61
N ARG A 132 1.76 -15.38 -20.80
CA ARG A 132 1.57 -16.84 -20.74
C ARG A 132 0.45 -17.32 -21.65
N GLN A 133 -0.36 -16.41 -22.19
CA GLN A 133 -1.47 -16.76 -23.06
C GLN A 133 -0.94 -17.18 -24.43
N VAL A 134 -1.41 -18.32 -24.91
CA VAL A 134 -1.12 -18.80 -26.26
C VAL A 134 -1.77 -17.83 -27.25
N LYS A 135 -0.96 -17.19 -28.08
CA LYS A 135 -1.43 -16.33 -29.17
C LYS A 135 -1.54 -17.17 -30.43
N VAL A 136 -2.75 -17.27 -30.99
CA VAL A 136 -2.97 -17.82 -32.32
C VAL A 136 -2.42 -16.80 -33.31
N LEU A 137 -1.44 -17.21 -34.11
CA LEU A 137 -0.84 -16.37 -35.14
C LEU A 137 -1.55 -16.62 -36.46
N ASP A 138 -2.13 -15.58 -37.08
CA ASP A 138 -2.78 -15.67 -38.41
C ASP A 138 -1.76 -15.90 -39.54
N LYS A 139 -0.50 -15.61 -39.27
CA LYS A 139 0.63 -15.83 -40.18
C LYS A 139 1.57 -16.82 -39.52
N VAL A 140 1.92 -17.88 -40.25
CA VAL A 140 3.00 -18.78 -39.85
C VAL A 140 4.26 -17.93 -39.62
N PRO A 141 4.87 -17.97 -38.42
CA PRO A 141 6.09 -17.21 -38.18
C PRO A 141 7.12 -17.63 -39.24
N PRO A 142 7.90 -16.68 -39.81
CA PRO A 142 8.88 -17.02 -40.83
C PRO A 142 9.75 -18.16 -40.31
N SER A 143 9.65 -19.30 -40.98
CA SER A 143 10.45 -20.48 -40.67
C SER A 143 11.91 -20.05 -40.73
N SER A 144 12.56 -19.93 -39.58
CA SER A 144 14.01 -19.74 -39.51
C SER A 144 14.70 -21.06 -39.84
N SER A 145 14.44 -21.63 -41.02
CA SER A 145 15.20 -22.76 -41.55
C SER A 145 16.51 -22.24 -42.16
N SER A 146 17.32 -21.55 -41.36
CA SER A 146 18.77 -21.57 -41.59
C SER A 146 19.31 -22.79 -40.88
N ASN A 147 19.04 -23.97 -41.45
CA ASN A 147 19.68 -25.21 -41.02
C ASN A 147 20.11 -25.97 -42.28
N LYS A 148 21.17 -25.46 -42.92
CA LYS A 148 22.07 -26.29 -43.73
C LYS A 148 22.69 -27.31 -42.78
N ARG A 149 22.11 -28.51 -42.71
CA ARG A 149 22.67 -29.63 -41.95
C ARG A 149 23.92 -30.15 -42.65
N THR A 150 25.07 -29.56 -42.35
CA THR A 150 26.34 -30.27 -42.36
C THR A 150 26.71 -30.53 -40.89
N GLY A 151 26.70 -31.80 -40.51
CA GLY A 151 26.81 -32.24 -39.13
C GLY A 151 28.09 -31.75 -38.44
N SER A 152 27.91 -31.10 -37.30
CA SER A 152 28.96 -30.95 -36.29
C SER A 152 28.30 -31.04 -34.92
N LYS A 153 28.59 -32.11 -34.17
CA LYS A 153 28.20 -32.27 -32.77
C LYS A 153 28.97 -31.26 -31.91
N LYS A 154 28.66 -29.97 -32.00
CA LYS A 154 29.12 -28.96 -31.04
C LYS A 154 27.97 -28.62 -30.11
N GLU A 155 27.95 -29.31 -28.98
CA GLU A 155 27.04 -29.03 -27.88
C GLU A 155 27.14 -27.54 -27.49
N SER A 156 25.99 -26.87 -27.30
CA SER A 156 25.96 -25.43 -27.07
C SER A 156 26.70 -25.06 -25.78
N LYS A 157 27.45 -23.95 -25.79
CA LYS A 157 28.23 -23.47 -24.62
C LYS A 157 27.38 -23.36 -23.35
N LEU A 158 26.09 -23.05 -23.52
CA LEU A 158 25.13 -22.88 -22.43
C LEU A 158 24.73 -24.23 -21.83
N MET A 159 24.42 -25.24 -22.66
CA MET A 159 24.13 -26.60 -22.18
C MET A 159 25.35 -27.24 -21.52
N ASN A 160 26.55 -27.01 -22.06
CA ASN A 160 27.79 -27.46 -21.45
C ASN A 160 28.03 -26.82 -20.07
N LYS A 161 27.74 -25.52 -19.92
CA LYS A 161 27.85 -24.83 -18.62
C LYS A 161 26.82 -25.36 -17.62
N LEU A 162 25.58 -25.55 -18.05
CA LEU A 162 24.50 -26.07 -17.20
C LEU A 162 24.80 -27.50 -16.73
N ARG A 163 25.27 -28.37 -17.64
CA ARG A 163 25.68 -29.74 -17.29
C ARG A 163 26.86 -29.76 -16.31
N LYS A 164 27.88 -28.90 -16.52
CA LYS A 164 29.00 -28.77 -15.58
C LYS A 164 28.55 -28.30 -14.20
N GLN A 165 27.65 -27.32 -14.12
CA GLN A 165 27.12 -26.85 -12.83
C GLN A 165 26.26 -27.89 -12.14
N HIS A 166 25.41 -28.59 -12.89
CA HIS A 166 24.60 -29.69 -12.35
C HIS A 166 25.47 -30.83 -11.83
N LEU A 167 26.52 -31.24 -12.57
CA LEU A 167 27.44 -32.29 -12.11
C LEU A 167 28.23 -31.87 -10.86
N ASN A 168 28.45 -30.58 -10.68
CA ASN A 168 29.25 -30.03 -9.59
C ASN A 168 28.43 -29.57 -8.37
N CYS A 169 27.10 -29.73 -8.38
CA CYS A 169 26.26 -29.33 -7.27
C CYS A 169 26.43 -30.26 -6.06
N LEU A 170 26.10 -29.76 -4.86
CA LEU A 170 26.23 -30.50 -3.60
C LEU A 170 25.41 -31.80 -3.62
N GLU A 171 24.22 -31.76 -4.20
CA GLU A 171 23.30 -32.90 -4.29
C GLU A 171 23.89 -34.04 -5.12
N MET A 172 24.47 -33.76 -6.29
CA MET A 172 25.11 -34.76 -7.13
C MET A 172 26.36 -35.36 -6.49
N ARG A 173 27.16 -34.54 -5.80
CA ARG A 173 28.31 -35.03 -5.01
C ARG A 173 27.88 -35.95 -3.87
N ASN A 174 26.80 -35.61 -3.17
CA ASN A 174 26.23 -36.43 -2.11
C ASN A 174 25.70 -37.76 -2.65
N ILE A 175 25.00 -37.76 -3.80
CA ILE A 175 24.54 -38.97 -4.47
C ILE A 175 25.72 -39.85 -4.88
N GLN A 176 26.79 -39.27 -5.43
CA GLN A 176 27.99 -40.03 -5.80
C GLN A 176 28.67 -40.63 -4.56
N ALA A 177 28.84 -39.86 -3.49
CA ALA A 177 29.40 -40.35 -2.23
C ALA A 177 28.57 -41.51 -1.63
N MET A 178 27.24 -41.41 -1.69
CA MET A 178 26.34 -42.47 -1.24
C MET A 178 26.43 -43.72 -2.13
N LYS A 179 26.58 -43.56 -3.45
CA LYS A 179 26.82 -44.69 -4.37
C LYS A 179 28.15 -45.38 -4.07
N MET A 180 29.23 -44.64 -3.86
CA MET A 180 30.54 -45.22 -3.53
C MET A 180 30.56 -45.93 -2.18
N LYS A 181 29.85 -45.41 -1.18
CA LYS A 181 29.65 -46.10 0.12
C LYS A 181 28.87 -47.41 -0.05
N ARG A 182 27.83 -47.42 -0.89
CA ARG A 182 27.05 -48.64 -1.20
C ARG A 182 27.91 -49.67 -1.92
N THR A 183 28.70 -49.27 -2.92
CA THR A 183 29.58 -50.20 -3.63
C THR A 183 30.72 -50.73 -2.75
N ALA A 184 31.29 -49.91 -1.87
CA ALA A 184 32.28 -50.35 -0.89
C ALA A 184 31.72 -51.34 0.14
N ALA A 185 30.45 -51.17 0.53
CA ALA A 185 29.74 -52.14 1.37
C ALA A 185 29.44 -53.46 0.63
N THR A 186 29.27 -53.44 -0.69
CA THR A 186 29.06 -54.64 -1.51
C THR A 186 30.38 -55.39 -1.80
N CYS A 187 31.52 -54.70 -1.83
CA CYS A 187 32.83 -55.33 -2.06
C CYS A 187 33.54 -55.84 -0.78
N SER A 188 32.99 -55.60 0.41
CA SER A 188 33.48 -56.18 1.66
C SER A 188 32.72 -57.46 2.00
N GLY A 189 33.02 -58.53 1.24
CA GLY A 189 32.69 -59.89 1.67
C GLY A 189 33.40 -60.22 3.00
N PRO A 190 32.86 -61.14 3.82
CA PRO A 190 33.40 -61.43 5.14
C PRO A 190 34.82 -61.98 5.01
N ILE A 191 35.76 -61.33 5.69
CA ILE A 191 37.12 -61.84 5.91
C ILE A 191 36.97 -63.20 6.60
N ARG A 192 37.22 -64.30 5.86
CA ARG A 192 37.31 -65.64 6.44
C ARG A 192 38.49 -65.63 7.41
N LYS A 193 38.20 -65.72 8.71
CA LYS A 193 39.23 -65.99 9.73
C LYS A 193 39.93 -67.32 9.38
N PRO A 194 41.26 -67.41 9.46
CA PRO A 194 41.95 -68.68 9.23
C PRO A 194 41.58 -69.67 10.33
N ARG A 195 41.17 -70.87 9.91
CA ARG A 195 40.80 -71.99 10.79
C ARG A 195 42.08 -72.57 11.38
N THR A 196 42.25 -72.48 12.69
CA THR A 196 43.33 -73.18 13.41
C THR A 196 43.12 -74.70 13.28
N SER A 197 44.11 -75.37 12.71
CA SER A 197 44.17 -76.83 12.63
C SER A 197 44.70 -77.36 13.97
N ILE A 198 43.84 -77.99 14.76
CA ILE A 198 44.26 -78.82 15.90
C ILE A 198 44.37 -80.25 15.36
N LYS A 199 45.60 -80.76 15.30
CA LYS A 199 45.89 -82.16 15.00
C LYS A 199 45.44 -83.04 16.17
N PRO A 200 44.72 -84.15 15.95
CA PRO A 200 44.60 -85.18 16.98
C PRO A 200 45.91 -85.97 17.05
N MET A 201 46.53 -86.04 18.24
CA MET A 201 47.50 -87.09 18.54
C MET A 201 46.70 -88.34 18.93
N ASN A 202 46.78 -89.38 18.10
CA ASN A 202 46.64 -90.75 18.58
C ASN A 202 47.78 -91.03 19.57
N VAL A 203 47.52 -91.81 20.62
CA VAL A 203 48.35 -92.92 21.14
C VAL A 203 47.63 -93.52 22.37
N PHE A 204 47.17 -94.77 22.19
CA PHE A 204 46.71 -95.83 23.12
C PHE A 204 45.59 -95.57 24.14
#